data_AF-A0A353SAH5-F1
#
_entry.id   AF-A0A353SAH5-F1
#
_cell.length_a   1.000
_cell.length_b   1.000
_cell.length_c   1.000
_cell.angle_alpha   90.00
_cell.angle_beta   90.00
_cell.angle_gamma   90.00
#
_symmetry.space_group_name_H-M   'P 1'
#
loop_
_entity.id
_entity.type
_entity.pdbx_description
1 polymer ?
#
loop_
_entity_poly.entity_id
_entity_poly.type
_entity_poly.pdbx_seq_one_letter_code
_entity_poly.pdbx_strand_id
1 'polypeptide(L)'
;EFAHPNARFTAPAKQCPCIAKEWEDPKGVPISAILFGGRRPSTVPLVHQARNWNHGVFLGSIVGSEITAASTINAAEVGKIRRDPFAILPFCGYNMGDYFQHWIDIGKKADQDKLPKIFYVNWFRKDENNKDLPGGFMWPGYGDNSRVLAWIFDRCDGKDNYVDTPIGFMPKEGAINTDGLADYYKKTLPEITKV
;
A
#
# COMPACT_ATOMS: atom_id res chain seq x y z
N GLU A 1 19.54 14.76 18.27
CA GLU A 1 19.12 15.35 16.98
C GLU A 1 20.33 15.59 16.06
N PHE A 2 21.00 14.54 15.58
CA PHE A 2 22.26 14.69 14.82
C PHE A 2 22.12 14.54 13.30
N ALA A 3 20.92 14.23 12.79
CA ALA A 3 20.69 14.01 11.36
C ALA A 3 19.44 14.76 10.88
N HIS A 4 19.53 15.35 9.69
CA HIS A 4 18.40 15.98 9.02
C HIS A 4 17.27 14.95 8.77
N PRO A 5 15.97 15.29 8.87
CA PRO A 5 14.86 14.34 8.63
C PRO A 5 14.84 13.70 7.23
N ASN A 6 15.54 14.29 6.26
CA ASN A 6 15.75 13.76 4.90
C ASN A 6 17.20 13.28 4.65
N ALA A 7 17.98 12.97 5.70
CA ALA A 7 19.32 12.41 5.57
C ALA A 7 19.28 11.09 4.78
N ARG A 8 20.33 10.83 3.99
CA ARG A 8 20.39 9.71 3.03
C ARG A 8 21.61 8.84 3.26
N PHE A 9 21.49 7.57 2.88
CA PHE A 9 22.62 6.69 2.61
C PHE A 9 22.63 6.40 1.10
N THR A 10 23.83 6.20 0.54
CA THR A 10 24.01 5.76 -0.85
C THR A 10 24.85 4.50 -0.82
N ALA A 11 24.27 3.38 -1.27
CA ALA A 11 24.93 2.08 -1.25
C ALA A 11 24.62 1.30 -2.55
N PRO A 12 25.58 0.50 -3.08
CA PRO A 12 25.34 -0.38 -4.21
C PRO A 12 24.25 -1.43 -3.94
N ALA A 13 23.28 -1.56 -4.85
CA ALA A 13 22.19 -2.55 -4.73
C ALA A 13 22.71 -3.99 -4.56
N LYS A 14 23.77 -4.37 -5.29
CA LYS A 14 24.42 -5.70 -5.22
C LYS A 14 24.95 -6.10 -3.83
N GLN A 15 25.05 -5.17 -2.88
CA GLN A 15 25.44 -5.47 -1.50
C GLN A 15 24.25 -5.81 -0.60
N CYS A 16 23.02 -5.74 -1.11
CA CYS A 16 21.83 -6.16 -0.37
C CYS A 16 21.81 -7.69 -0.22
N PRO A 17 21.83 -8.25 1.01
CA PRO A 17 21.93 -9.69 1.23
C PRO A 17 20.68 -10.47 0.79
N CYS A 18 19.57 -9.78 0.56
CA CYS A 18 18.31 -10.35 0.08
C CYS A 18 17.94 -9.89 -1.35
N ILE A 19 18.92 -9.46 -2.16
CA ILE A 19 18.66 -9.10 -3.56
C ILE A 19 18.22 -10.33 -4.36
N ALA A 20 17.21 -10.15 -5.21
CA ALA A 20 16.74 -11.21 -6.11
C ALA A 20 17.80 -11.53 -7.17
N LYS A 21 17.87 -12.78 -7.64
CA LYS A 21 18.86 -13.20 -8.65
C LYS A 21 18.59 -12.53 -10.00
N GLU A 22 17.33 -12.26 -10.27
CA GLU A 22 16.77 -11.70 -11.49
C GLU A 22 16.74 -10.16 -11.50
N TRP A 23 17.33 -9.46 -10.51
CA TRP A 23 17.25 -8.00 -10.39
C TRP A 23 17.82 -7.21 -11.58
N GLU A 24 18.74 -7.82 -12.34
CA GLU A 24 19.35 -7.29 -13.58
C GLU A 24 18.89 -8.05 -14.84
N ASP A 25 17.93 -8.97 -14.73
CA ASP A 25 17.45 -9.72 -15.90
C ASP A 25 16.77 -8.76 -16.89
N PRO A 26 17.26 -8.64 -18.15
CA PRO A 26 16.68 -7.75 -19.14
C PRO A 26 15.25 -8.14 -19.55
N LYS A 27 14.81 -9.36 -19.26
CA LYS A 27 13.42 -9.79 -19.46
C LYS A 27 12.47 -9.22 -18.41
N GLY A 28 13.01 -8.67 -17.32
CA GLY A 28 12.25 -8.20 -16.18
C GLY A 28 11.61 -9.33 -15.38
N VAL A 29 10.63 -8.98 -14.55
CA VAL A 29 9.88 -9.92 -13.71
C VAL A 29 8.38 -9.80 -13.98
N PRO A 30 7.64 -10.92 -14.02
CA PRO A 30 6.19 -10.88 -14.12
C PRO A 30 5.59 -10.24 -12.86
N ILE A 31 4.64 -9.32 -13.03
CA ILE A 31 3.98 -8.61 -11.93
C ILE A 31 2.62 -9.25 -11.69
N SER A 32 2.42 -9.85 -10.52
CA SER A 32 1.14 -10.45 -10.12
C SER A 32 0.22 -9.47 -9.35
N ALA A 33 0.82 -8.49 -8.67
CA ALA A 33 0.09 -7.53 -7.86
C ALA A 33 0.71 -6.12 -7.93
N ILE A 34 -0.15 -5.10 -7.94
CA ILE A 34 0.24 -3.70 -7.77
C ILE A 34 -0.40 -3.20 -6.48
N LEU A 35 0.40 -2.60 -5.59
CA LEU A 35 -0.07 -2.07 -4.32
C LEU A 35 0.07 -0.55 -4.34
N PHE A 36 -1.06 0.14 -4.23
CA PHE A 36 -1.09 1.54 -3.84
C PHE A 36 -1.10 1.65 -2.31
N GLY A 37 -0.59 2.76 -1.79
CA GLY A 37 -0.63 3.02 -0.36
C GLY A 37 -0.24 4.45 -0.05
N GLY A 38 -0.63 4.88 1.14
CA GLY A 38 -0.31 6.22 1.65
C GLY A 38 -0.46 6.26 3.16
N ARG A 39 0.17 7.27 3.79
CA ARG A 39 0.03 7.48 5.23
C ARG A 39 -1.34 8.08 5.51
N ARG A 40 -2.26 7.29 6.07
CA ARG A 40 -3.61 7.72 6.41
C ARG A 40 -3.93 7.36 7.87
N PRO A 41 -4.04 8.35 8.78
CA PRO A 41 -4.28 8.06 10.19
C PRO A 41 -5.69 7.50 10.44
N SER A 42 -6.64 7.76 9.55
CA SER A 42 -8.02 7.28 9.65
C SER A 42 -8.61 6.94 8.27
N THR A 43 -9.85 6.43 8.27
CA THR A 43 -10.69 6.13 7.10
C THR A 43 -10.25 4.93 6.25
N VAL A 44 -8.97 4.84 5.86
CA VAL A 44 -8.52 3.78 4.95
C VAL A 44 -8.15 2.53 5.76
N PRO A 45 -8.71 1.34 5.43
CA PRO A 45 -8.40 0.11 6.14
C PRO A 45 -6.99 -0.41 5.83
N LEU A 46 -6.56 -1.42 6.59
CA LEU A 46 -5.24 -2.04 6.45
C LEU A 46 -4.93 -2.49 5.01
N VAL A 47 -5.88 -3.16 4.38
CA VAL A 47 -5.77 -3.63 3.00
C VAL A 47 -7.15 -3.83 2.37
N HIS A 48 -7.27 -3.53 1.09
CA HIS A 48 -8.37 -4.01 0.23
C HIS A 48 -7.89 -4.21 -1.20
N GLN A 49 -8.55 -5.10 -1.94
CA GLN A 49 -8.30 -5.40 -3.33
C GLN A 49 -9.34 -4.70 -4.22
N ALA A 50 -8.89 -4.15 -5.34
CA ALA A 50 -9.77 -3.65 -6.40
C ALA A 50 -10.60 -4.77 -7.03
N ARG A 51 -11.74 -4.40 -7.61
CA ARG A 51 -12.66 -5.33 -8.27
C ARG A 51 -12.19 -5.77 -9.64
N ASN A 52 -11.57 -4.85 -10.34
CA ASN A 52 -11.08 -4.97 -11.69
C ASN A 52 -10.04 -3.87 -11.91
N TRP A 53 -9.44 -3.88 -13.10
CA TRP A 53 -8.42 -2.93 -13.48
C TRP A 53 -8.86 -1.47 -13.32
N ASN A 54 -10.00 -1.07 -13.89
CA ASN A 54 -10.48 0.31 -13.84
C ASN A 54 -10.79 0.78 -12.41
N HIS A 55 -11.34 -0.09 -11.56
CA HIS A 55 -11.47 0.21 -10.14
C HIS A 55 -10.09 0.43 -9.51
N GLY A 56 -9.09 -0.40 -9.84
CA GLY A 56 -7.72 -0.21 -9.38
C GLY A 56 -7.07 1.08 -9.87
N VAL A 57 -7.32 1.50 -11.12
CA VAL A 57 -6.88 2.81 -11.64
C VAL A 57 -7.50 3.95 -10.84
N PHE A 58 -8.79 3.85 -10.51
CA PHE A 58 -9.45 4.82 -9.62
C PHE A 58 -8.79 4.84 -8.23
N LEU A 59 -8.51 3.68 -7.63
CA LEU A 59 -7.80 3.62 -6.34
C LEU A 59 -6.42 4.30 -6.41
N GLY A 60 -5.69 4.10 -7.51
CA GLY A 60 -4.43 4.77 -7.78
C GLY A 60 -4.57 6.30 -7.92
N SER A 61 -5.60 6.78 -8.62
CA SER A 61 -5.81 8.21 -8.87
C SER A 61 -6.20 8.97 -7.60
N ILE A 62 -6.81 8.29 -6.62
CA ILE A 62 -7.21 8.88 -5.35
C ILE A 62 -6.21 8.63 -4.22
N VAL A 63 -5.00 8.12 -4.48
CA VAL A 63 -4.00 7.93 -3.42
C VAL A 63 -3.84 9.22 -2.62
N GLY A 64 -3.97 9.09 -1.30
CA GLY A 64 -3.80 10.18 -0.36
C GLY A 64 -2.79 9.79 0.70
N SER A 65 -1.86 10.68 1.01
CA SER A 65 -0.84 10.46 2.02
C SER A 65 -0.57 11.74 2.81
N GLU A 66 -0.24 11.60 4.08
CA GLU A 66 0.42 12.69 4.83
C GLU A 66 1.69 13.12 4.10
N ILE A 67 1.90 14.44 4.01
CA ILE A 67 3.11 15.06 3.47
C ILE A 67 4.27 14.73 4.39
N THR A 68 5.37 14.25 3.80
CA THR A 68 6.62 13.96 4.52
C THR A 68 7.66 15.06 4.27
N ALA A 69 8.74 15.08 5.05
CA ALA A 69 9.86 16.01 4.85
C ALA A 69 10.57 15.83 3.49
N ALA A 70 10.37 14.70 2.80
CA ALA A 70 10.87 14.49 1.44
C ALA A 70 9.97 15.11 0.36
N SER A 71 8.73 15.47 0.70
CA SER A 71 7.67 15.85 -0.24
C SER A 71 7.39 17.35 -0.28
N THR A 72 8.03 18.15 0.57
CA THR A 72 7.85 19.60 0.65
C THR A 72 9.12 20.27 1.19
N ILE A 73 9.34 21.53 0.78
CA ILE A 73 10.33 22.43 1.40
C ILE A 73 9.76 23.18 2.61
N ASN A 74 8.43 23.16 2.78
CA ASN A 74 7.73 23.85 3.87
C ASN A 74 7.45 22.88 5.02
N ALA A 75 8.23 23.01 6.10
CA ALA A 75 8.08 22.18 7.29
C ALA A 75 6.66 22.22 7.90
N ALA A 76 5.93 23.33 7.74
CA ALA A 76 4.56 23.49 8.25
C ALA A 76 3.50 22.68 7.48
N GLU A 77 3.87 22.07 6.34
CA GLU A 77 2.98 21.19 5.59
C GLU A 77 3.14 19.72 5.98
N VAL A 78 4.22 19.35 6.65
CA VAL A 78 4.46 17.98 7.11
C VAL A 78 3.31 17.53 8.02
N GLY A 79 2.74 16.35 7.74
CA GLY A 79 1.58 15.81 8.46
C GLY A 79 0.22 16.20 7.88
N LYS A 80 0.12 17.15 6.95
CA LYS A 80 -1.14 17.43 6.24
C LYS A 80 -1.40 16.37 5.18
N ILE A 81 -2.67 16.04 4.93
CA ILE A 81 -3.05 15.07 3.89
C ILE A 81 -3.02 15.75 2.52
N ARG A 82 -2.33 15.13 1.56
CA ARG A 82 -2.28 15.53 0.15
C ARG A 82 -2.71 14.37 -0.74
N ARG A 83 -3.34 14.67 -1.88
CA ARG A 83 -3.49 13.69 -2.96
C ARG A 83 -2.14 13.50 -3.65
N ASP A 84 -1.77 12.24 -3.87
CA ASP A 84 -0.55 11.86 -4.57
C ASP A 84 -0.87 10.71 -5.54
N PRO A 85 -1.60 11.00 -6.63
CA PRO A 85 -2.09 9.99 -7.55
C PRO A 85 -0.94 9.10 -8.03
N PHE A 86 -1.10 7.78 -7.88
CA PHE A 86 -0.11 6.74 -8.21
C PHE A 86 1.28 6.94 -7.55
N ALA A 87 1.38 7.82 -6.55
CA ALA A 87 2.65 8.30 -5.97
C ALA A 87 3.59 8.96 -7.02
N ILE A 88 3.02 9.57 -8.06
CA ILE A 88 3.78 10.22 -9.14
C ILE A 88 3.55 11.72 -9.25
N LEU A 89 2.88 12.36 -8.29
CA LEU A 89 2.57 13.79 -8.38
C LEU A 89 3.79 14.66 -8.72
N PRO A 90 4.97 14.50 -8.10
CA PRO A 90 6.16 15.30 -8.44
C PRO A 90 6.96 14.74 -9.63
N PHE A 91 6.52 13.65 -10.27
CA PHE A 91 7.30 12.91 -11.28
C PHE A 91 6.59 12.77 -12.63
N CYS A 92 5.30 13.11 -12.72
CA CYS A 92 4.52 12.97 -13.94
C CYS A 92 5.04 13.94 -15.03
N GLY A 93 5.54 13.39 -16.14
CA GLY A 93 6.15 14.18 -17.22
C GLY A 93 5.17 14.74 -18.26
N TYR A 94 3.86 14.48 -18.10
CA TYR A 94 2.79 14.94 -18.99
C TYR A 94 1.49 15.14 -18.20
N ASN A 95 0.38 15.45 -18.88
CA ASN A 95 -0.89 15.73 -18.21
C ASN A 95 -1.39 14.53 -17.37
N MET A 96 -1.81 14.79 -16.13
CA MET A 96 -2.25 13.74 -15.21
C MET A 96 -3.54 13.01 -15.67
N GLY A 97 -4.44 13.71 -16.35
CA GLY A 97 -5.64 13.12 -16.94
C GLY A 97 -5.28 12.13 -18.05
N ASP A 98 -4.34 12.51 -18.92
CA ASP A 98 -3.80 11.63 -19.95
C ASP A 98 -3.07 10.43 -19.32
N TYR A 99 -2.39 10.63 -18.19
CA TYR A 99 -1.75 9.54 -17.45
C TYR A 99 -2.77 8.53 -16.92
N PHE A 100 -3.90 8.99 -16.37
CA PHE A 100 -4.99 8.08 -15.96
C PHE A 100 -5.60 7.37 -17.16
N GLN A 101 -5.80 8.07 -18.28
CA GLN A 101 -6.30 7.47 -19.51
C GLN A 101 -5.35 6.40 -20.04
N HIS A 102 -4.05 6.62 -19.96
CA HIS A 102 -3.04 5.64 -20.35
C HIS A 102 -3.17 4.32 -19.57
N TRP A 103 -3.35 4.40 -18.24
CA TRP A 103 -3.61 3.22 -17.42
C TRP A 103 -4.90 2.49 -17.83
N ILE A 104 -5.99 3.22 -18.09
CA ILE A 104 -7.24 2.64 -18.58
C ILE A 104 -7.02 1.91 -19.92
N ASP A 105 -6.25 2.51 -20.82
CA ASP A 105 -5.99 1.95 -22.15
C ASP A 105 -5.10 0.71 -22.11
N ILE A 106 -4.13 0.64 -21.18
CA ILE A 106 -3.37 -0.59 -20.90
C ILE A 106 -4.34 -1.72 -20.53
N GLY A 107 -5.24 -1.46 -19.58
CA GLY A 107 -6.22 -2.44 -19.13
C GLY A 107 -7.12 -2.94 -20.25
N LYS A 108 -7.57 -2.05 -21.14
CA LYS A 108 -8.43 -2.42 -22.29
C LYS A 108 -7.70 -3.28 -23.34
N LYS A 109 -6.39 -3.08 -23.52
CA LYS A 109 -5.59 -3.78 -24.54
C LYS A 109 -5.00 -5.09 -24.03
N ALA A 110 -4.92 -5.27 -22.71
CA ALA A 110 -4.33 -6.44 -22.10
C ALA A 110 -5.29 -7.63 -22.05
N ASP A 111 -4.71 -8.82 -22.04
CA ASP A 111 -5.38 -10.04 -21.61
C ASP A 111 -5.78 -9.89 -20.13
N GLN A 112 -7.08 -9.94 -19.85
CA GLN A 112 -7.61 -9.65 -18.50
C GLN A 112 -7.08 -10.62 -17.46
N ASP A 113 -6.81 -11.87 -17.84
CA ASP A 113 -6.30 -12.90 -16.93
C ASP A 113 -4.81 -12.70 -16.60
N LYS A 114 -4.11 -11.85 -17.36
CA LYS A 114 -2.69 -11.52 -17.16
C LYS A 114 -2.47 -10.17 -16.48
N LEU A 115 -3.53 -9.39 -16.28
CA LEU A 115 -3.40 -8.13 -15.54
C LEU A 115 -3.10 -8.40 -14.07
N PRO A 116 -2.14 -7.67 -13.46
CA PRO A 116 -1.93 -7.79 -12.03
C PRO A 116 -3.16 -7.34 -11.25
N LYS A 117 -3.40 -8.00 -10.13
CA LYS A 117 -4.45 -7.58 -9.19
C LYS A 117 -3.98 -6.29 -8.48
N ILE A 118 -4.88 -5.33 -8.35
CA ILE A 118 -4.56 -4.05 -7.71
C ILE A 118 -5.07 -4.07 -6.27
N PHE A 119 -4.24 -3.62 -5.34
CA PHE A 119 -4.53 -3.52 -3.92
C PHE A 119 -4.25 -2.11 -3.42
N TYR A 120 -4.90 -1.72 -2.32
CA TYR A 120 -4.60 -0.50 -1.59
C TYR A 120 -4.33 -0.88 -0.13
N VAL A 121 -3.17 -0.47 0.39
CA VAL A 121 -2.72 -0.73 1.75
C VAL A 121 -2.61 0.56 2.58
N ASN A 122 -2.83 0.44 3.88
CA ASN A 122 -2.57 1.52 4.83
C ASN A 122 -1.99 0.96 6.13
N TRP A 123 -0.67 1.09 6.30
CA TRP A 123 0.04 0.68 7.50
C TRP A 123 -0.07 1.67 8.66
N PHE A 124 -0.68 2.84 8.43
CA PHE A 124 -0.52 4.03 9.28
C PHE A 124 -1.82 4.44 9.97
N ARG A 125 -2.85 3.59 9.97
CA ARG A 125 -4.09 3.87 10.70
C ARG A 125 -3.80 3.93 12.19
N LYS A 126 -4.39 4.92 12.86
CA LYS A 126 -4.18 5.22 14.27
C LYS A 126 -5.48 5.15 15.06
N ASP A 127 -5.33 4.80 16.33
CA ASP A 127 -6.28 5.02 17.40
C ASP A 127 -5.54 5.71 18.54
N GLU A 128 -5.64 7.05 18.58
CA GLU A 128 -4.91 7.88 19.55
C GLU A 128 -5.47 7.76 20.98
N ASN A 129 -6.69 7.22 21.13
CA ASN A 129 -7.31 7.02 22.44
C ASN A 129 -6.88 5.71 23.10
N ASN A 130 -6.32 4.78 22.32
CA ASN A 130 -5.87 3.49 22.82
C ASN A 130 -4.41 3.55 23.29
N LYS A 131 -4.25 3.69 24.61
CA LYS A 131 -2.95 3.81 25.28
C LYS A 131 -2.09 2.54 25.21
N ASP A 132 -2.68 1.40 24.86
CA ASP A 132 -1.93 0.15 24.71
C ASP A 132 -1.17 0.08 23.38
N LEU A 133 -1.50 0.94 22.41
CA LEU A 133 -0.90 0.95 21.08
C LEU A 133 0.40 1.79 21.04
N PRO A 134 1.55 1.19 20.69
CA PRO A 134 2.78 1.94 20.48
C PRO A 134 2.59 3.05 19.42
N GLY A 135 2.70 4.31 19.85
CA GLY A 135 2.51 5.47 18.98
C GLY A 135 1.08 5.62 18.42
N GLY A 136 0.10 4.95 19.03
CA GLY A 136 -1.29 4.92 18.56
C GLY A 136 -1.51 4.12 17.28
N PHE A 137 -0.50 3.44 16.73
CA PHE A 137 -0.65 2.70 15.48
C PHE A 137 -1.45 1.41 15.70
N MET A 138 -2.48 1.21 14.89
CA MET A 138 -3.34 0.03 14.97
C MET A 138 -2.69 -1.23 14.38
N TRP A 139 -1.57 -1.08 13.65
CA TRP A 139 -0.82 -2.16 13.03
C TRP A 139 0.68 -2.03 13.36
N PRO A 140 1.40 -3.13 13.70
CA PRO A 140 2.83 -3.09 14.03
C PRO A 140 3.72 -2.64 12.87
N GLY A 141 3.32 -2.89 11.62
CA GLY A 141 4.11 -2.51 10.45
C GLY A 141 5.36 -3.38 10.26
N TYR A 142 6.34 -2.84 9.51
CA TYR A 142 7.64 -3.47 9.28
C TYR A 142 7.54 -4.94 8.83
N GLY A 143 8.16 -5.87 9.57
CA GLY A 143 8.17 -7.30 9.24
C GLY A 143 6.78 -7.93 9.29
N ASP A 144 5.87 -7.43 10.12
CA ASP A 144 4.50 -7.96 10.21
C ASP A 144 3.67 -7.64 8.96
N ASN A 145 4.06 -6.67 8.14
CA ASN A 145 3.42 -6.43 6.83
C ASN A 145 3.44 -7.69 5.94
N SER A 146 4.38 -8.61 6.17
CA SER A 146 4.41 -9.93 5.51
C SER A 146 3.11 -10.71 5.67
N ARG A 147 2.36 -10.54 6.77
CA ARG A 147 1.04 -11.18 7.00
C ARG A 147 -0.01 -10.68 6.01
N VAL A 148 0.05 -9.39 5.66
CA VAL A 148 -0.82 -8.80 4.64
C VAL A 148 -0.37 -9.19 3.24
N LEU A 149 0.94 -9.25 2.99
CA LEU A 149 1.47 -9.76 1.73
C LEU A 149 1.07 -11.23 1.51
N ALA A 150 1.06 -12.06 2.55
CA ALA A 150 0.58 -13.45 2.47
C ALA A 150 -0.89 -13.53 2.03
N TRP A 151 -1.75 -12.65 2.55
CA TRP A 151 -3.13 -12.54 2.08
C TRP A 151 -3.20 -12.07 0.62
N ILE A 152 -2.34 -11.13 0.20
CA ILE A 152 -2.27 -10.70 -1.20
C ILE A 152 -1.84 -11.86 -2.12
N PHE A 153 -0.89 -12.70 -1.70
CA PHE A 153 -0.52 -13.92 -2.43
C PHE A 153 -1.71 -14.87 -2.56
N ASP A 154 -2.39 -15.19 -1.46
CA ASP A 154 -3.62 -16.00 -1.47
C ASP A 154 -4.66 -15.44 -2.47
N ARG A 155 -4.82 -14.11 -2.50
CA ARG A 155 -5.72 -13.44 -3.44
C ARG A 155 -5.26 -13.54 -4.87
N CYS A 156 -3.96 -13.43 -5.15
CA CYS A 156 -3.36 -13.66 -6.47
C CYS A 156 -3.63 -15.09 -6.96
N ASP A 157 -3.51 -16.08 -6.08
CA ASP A 157 -3.74 -17.50 -6.36
C ASP A 157 -5.23 -17.88 -6.41
N GLY A 158 -6.14 -16.92 -6.22
CA GLY A 158 -7.58 -17.12 -6.39
C GLY A 158 -8.31 -17.70 -5.18
N LYS A 159 -7.66 -17.74 -4.01
CA LYS A 159 -8.26 -18.27 -2.77
C LYS A 159 -9.46 -17.42 -2.33
N ASP A 160 -10.58 -18.05 -2.01
CA ASP A 160 -11.78 -17.38 -1.50
C ASP A 160 -11.69 -17.04 0.00
N ASN A 161 -10.82 -16.09 0.36
CA ASN A 161 -10.60 -15.59 1.71
C ASN A 161 -10.91 -14.08 1.85
N TYR A 162 -11.93 -13.60 1.13
CA TYR A 162 -12.33 -12.19 1.11
C TYR A 162 -13.83 -11.97 1.32
N VAL A 163 -14.20 -10.80 1.85
CA VAL A 163 -15.57 -10.30 1.88
C VAL A 163 -15.73 -9.18 0.85
N ASP A 164 -16.88 -9.15 0.18
CA ASP A 164 -17.23 -8.08 -0.74
C ASP A 164 -17.78 -6.86 0.03
N THR A 165 -17.15 -5.70 -0.11
CA THR A 165 -17.50 -4.46 0.59
C THR A 165 -17.62 -3.29 -0.39
N PRO A 166 -18.25 -2.16 -0.04
CA PRO A 166 -18.43 -1.04 -0.98
C PRO A 166 -17.13 -0.49 -1.60
N ILE A 167 -15.98 -0.67 -0.96
CA ILE A 167 -14.68 -0.17 -1.43
C ILE A 167 -13.82 -1.23 -2.14
N GLY A 168 -14.27 -2.47 -2.25
CA GLY A 168 -13.47 -3.55 -2.83
C GLY A 168 -13.62 -4.87 -2.09
N PHE A 169 -12.64 -5.76 -2.26
CA PHE A 169 -12.58 -7.01 -1.51
C PHE A 169 -11.64 -6.86 -0.32
N MET A 170 -12.11 -7.24 0.86
CA MET A 170 -11.35 -7.15 2.11
C MET A 170 -11.10 -8.53 2.69
N PRO A 171 -10.09 -8.73 3.55
CA PRO A 171 -9.86 -10.03 4.19
C PRO A 171 -11.09 -10.50 4.98
N LYS A 172 -11.46 -11.78 4.86
CA LYS A 172 -12.39 -12.43 5.81
C LYS A 172 -11.78 -12.40 7.22
N GLU A 173 -12.63 -12.52 8.24
CA GLU A 173 -12.15 -12.79 9.60
C GLU A 173 -11.25 -14.04 9.60
N GLY A 174 -10.10 -13.96 10.29
CA GLY A 174 -9.10 -15.03 10.31
C GLY A 174 -8.24 -15.17 9.04
N ALA A 175 -8.48 -14.39 7.98
CA ALA A 175 -7.68 -14.46 6.76
C ALA A 175 -6.28 -13.83 6.88
N ILE A 176 -6.08 -12.97 7.89
CA ILE A 176 -4.77 -12.44 8.27
C ILE A 176 -4.24 -13.26 9.44
N ASN A 177 -3.06 -13.87 9.28
CA ASN A 177 -2.43 -14.64 10.35
C ASN A 177 -2.07 -13.73 11.53
N THR A 178 -2.57 -14.04 12.73
CA THR A 178 -2.32 -13.31 13.98
C THR A 178 -1.36 -14.00 14.95
N ASP A 179 -0.81 -15.15 14.58
CA ASP A 179 0.07 -15.94 15.43
C ASP A 179 1.31 -15.14 15.80
N GLY A 180 1.60 -15.05 17.09
CA GLY A 180 2.71 -14.26 17.63
C GLY A 180 2.48 -12.74 17.65
N LEU A 181 1.34 -12.21 17.17
CA LEU A 181 1.01 -10.80 17.40
C LEU A 181 0.69 -10.56 18.88
N ALA A 182 1.06 -9.37 19.37
CA ALA A 182 0.64 -8.94 20.70
C ALA A 182 -0.89 -8.80 20.77
N ASP A 183 -1.47 -9.08 21.94
CA ASP A 183 -2.93 -9.15 22.08
C ASP A 183 -3.62 -7.81 21.81
N TYR A 184 -2.96 -6.69 22.10
CA TYR A 184 -3.49 -5.37 21.77
C TYR A 184 -3.61 -5.14 20.25
N TYR A 185 -2.73 -5.71 19.41
CA TYR A 185 -2.87 -5.67 17.95
C TYR A 185 -3.92 -6.65 17.43
N LYS A 186 -4.09 -7.81 18.08
CA LYS A 186 -5.19 -8.72 17.71
C LYS A 186 -6.54 -8.05 17.91
N LYS A 187 -6.70 -7.28 18.99
CA LYS A 187 -7.92 -6.53 19.31
C LYS A 187 -8.22 -5.40 18.31
N THR A 188 -7.22 -4.84 17.62
CA THR A 188 -7.45 -3.80 16.61
C THR A 188 -7.88 -4.36 15.26
N LEU A 189 -7.64 -5.65 14.98
CA LEU A 189 -7.91 -6.22 13.66
C LEU A 189 -9.34 -6.02 13.16
N PRO A 190 -10.40 -6.30 13.96
CA PRO A 190 -11.77 -6.10 13.49
C PRO A 190 -12.04 -4.67 13.02
N GLU A 191 -11.42 -3.68 13.65
CA GLU A 191 -11.61 -2.27 13.31
C GLU A 191 -10.71 -1.83 12.14
N ILE A 192 -9.45 -2.27 12.10
CA ILE A 192 -8.51 -1.90 11.03
C ILE A 192 -8.88 -2.55 9.68
N THR A 193 -9.64 -3.65 9.69
CA THR A 193 -10.20 -4.32 8.51
C THR A 193 -11.67 -4.02 8.28
N LYS A 194 -12.20 -2.94 8.85
CA LYS A 194 -13.57 -2.45 8.61
C LYS A 194 -13.59 -1.27 7.64
N VAL A 195 -14.70 -1.16 6.89
CA VAL A 195 -15.07 0.01 6.07
C VAL A 195 -15.92 0.97 6.88
#